data_AF-A0A2H0YMH5-F1
#
_entry.id   AF-A0A2H0YMH5-F1
#
_cell.length_a   1.000
_cell.length_b   1.000
_cell.length_c   1.000
_cell.angle_alpha   90.00
_cell.angle_beta   90.00
_cell.angle_gamma   90.00
#
_symmetry.space_group_name_H-M   'P 1'
#
loop_
_entity.id
_entity.type
_entity.pdbx_description
1 polymer ?
#
loop_
_entity_poly.entity_id
_entity_poly.type
_entity_poly.pdbx_seq_one_letter_code
_entity_poly.pdbx_strand_id
1 'polypeptide(L)'
;MVKKIITSLLFFYILALFQTSFLVHFSALNLILISIFFFNLFEKSEENFGLISALIGGFFLDIFSERAIGFYILILFLLSLFIKLILRRYIRIPIFNISK
;
A
#
# COMPACT_ATOMS: atom_id res chain seq x y z
N MET A 1 2.94 9.50 14.67
CA MET A 1 2.39 8.29 13.99
C MET A 1 0.89 8.35 13.79
N VAL A 2 0.09 8.71 14.81
CA VAL A 2 -1.38 8.81 14.71
C VAL A 2 -1.86 9.65 13.52
N LYS A 3 -1.28 10.85 13.30
CA LYS A 3 -1.58 11.68 12.12
C LYS A 3 -1.40 10.92 10.79
N LYS A 4 -0.28 10.21 10.63
CA LYS A 4 -0.01 9.41 9.41
C LYS A 4 -1.06 8.30 9.22
N ILE A 5 -1.49 7.66 10.30
CA ILE A 5 -2.52 6.61 10.27
C ILE A 5 -3.88 7.20 9.87
N ILE A 6 -4.30 8.31 10.50
CA ILE A 6 -5.55 9.00 10.16
C ILE A 6 -5.54 9.45 8.70
N THR A 7 -4.44 10.05 8.24
CA THR A 7 -4.29 10.45 6.84
C THR A 7 -4.37 9.24 5.90
N SER A 8 -3.79 8.10 6.27
CA SER A 8 -3.87 6.86 5.46
C SER A 8 -5.29 6.30 5.41
N LEU A 9 -5.99 6.29 6.54
CA LEU A 9 -7.38 5.86 6.62
C LEU A 9 -8.25 6.69 5.66
N LEU A 10 -8.13 8.02 5.72
CA LEU A 10 -8.88 8.90 4.84
C LEU A 10 -8.49 8.72 3.37
N PHE A 11 -7.20 8.63 3.08
CA PHE A 11 -6.68 8.44 1.73
C PHE A 11 -7.17 7.14 1.09
N PHE A 12 -7.01 6.01 1.77
CA PHE A 12 -7.45 4.72 1.23
C PHE A 12 -8.96 4.59 1.16
N TYR A 13 -9.70 5.23 2.08
CA TYR A 13 -11.15 5.29 1.99
C TYR A 13 -11.60 6.00 0.71
N ILE A 14 -11.03 7.18 0.41
CA ILE A 14 -11.33 7.92 -0.82
C ILE A 14 -10.94 7.10 -2.05
N LEU A 15 -9.78 6.45 -2.06
CA LEU A 15 -9.36 5.60 -3.16
C LEU A 15 -10.30 4.40 -3.37
N ALA A 16 -10.73 3.75 -2.29
CA ALA A 16 -11.66 2.63 -2.36
C ALA A 16 -12.97 3.05 -2.99
N LEU A 17 -13.57 4.15 -2.49
CA LEU A 17 -14.80 4.70 -3.05
C LEU A 17 -14.65 5.11 -4.51
N PHE A 18 -13.54 5.76 -4.85
CA PHE A 18 -13.28 6.17 -6.23
C PHE A 18 -13.17 4.96 -7.15
N GLN A 19 -12.46 3.92 -6.72
CA GLN A 19 -12.30 2.69 -7.48
C GLN A 19 -13.63 1.95 -7.67
N THR A 20 -14.42 1.78 -6.60
CA THR A 20 -15.70 1.06 -6.68
C THR A 20 -16.77 1.84 -7.44
N SER A 21 -16.73 3.17 -7.40
CA SER A 21 -17.77 4.01 -8.04
C SER A 21 -17.46 4.32 -9.51
N PHE A 22 -16.21 4.64 -9.83
CA PHE A 22 -15.84 5.11 -11.17
C PHE A 22 -15.06 4.08 -11.98
N LEU A 23 -14.28 3.21 -11.32
CA LEU A 23 -13.37 2.28 -12.00
C LEU A 23 -13.89 0.85 -12.04
N VAL A 24 -15.17 0.60 -11.75
CA VAL A 24 -15.73 -0.75 -11.71
C VAL A 24 -15.58 -1.51 -13.04
N HIS A 25 -15.54 -0.78 -14.16
CA HIS A 25 -15.34 -1.35 -15.51
C HIS A 25 -13.87 -1.66 -15.83
N PHE A 26 -12.92 -1.09 -15.08
CA PHE A 26 -11.49 -1.31 -15.25
C PHE A 26 -11.01 -2.42 -14.30
N SER A 27 -11.38 -3.66 -14.61
CA SER A 27 -11.18 -4.84 -13.75
C SER A 27 -9.72 -5.10 -13.31
N ALA A 28 -8.73 -4.62 -14.09
CA ALA A 28 -7.32 -4.84 -13.80
C ALA A 28 -6.67 -3.75 -12.92
N LEU A 29 -7.33 -2.61 -12.70
CA LEU A 29 -6.70 -1.42 -12.12
C LEU A 29 -7.06 -1.27 -10.64
N ASN A 30 -6.13 -1.66 -9.76
CA ASN A 30 -6.30 -1.54 -8.31
C ASN A 30 -5.42 -0.40 -7.75
N LEU A 31 -6.06 0.75 -7.50
CA LEU A 31 -5.38 1.96 -7.04
C LEU A 31 -4.77 1.80 -5.66
N ILE A 32 -5.41 1.01 -4.79
CA ILE A 32 -4.91 0.74 -3.44
C ILE A 32 -3.62 -0.07 -3.50
N LEU A 33 -3.60 -1.13 -4.32
CA LEU A 33 -2.41 -1.95 -4.53
C LEU A 33 -1.25 -1.13 -5.10
N ILE A 34 -1.51 -0.31 -6.12
CA ILE A 34 -0.50 0.58 -6.72
C ILE A 34 0.05 1.56 -5.68
N SER A 35 -0.81 2.16 -4.86
CA SER A 35 -0.41 3.09 -3.81
C SER A 35 0.48 2.43 -2.76
N ILE A 36 0.12 1.21 -2.31
CA ILE A 36 0.92 0.44 -1.35
C ILE A 36 2.29 0.07 -1.94
N PHE A 37 2.33 -0.32 -3.21
CA PHE A 37 3.58 -0.61 -3.91
C PHE A 37 4.52 0.60 -3.88
N PHE A 38 4.03 1.78 -4.26
CA PHE A 38 4.84 3.01 -4.24
C PHE A 38 5.23 3.45 -2.82
N PHE A 39 4.32 3.35 -1.85
CA PHE A 39 4.66 3.63 -0.45
C PHE A 39 5.81 2.76 0.03
N ASN A 40 5.78 1.45 -0.22
CA ASN A 40 6.87 0.56 0.20
C ASN A 40 8.15 0.75 -0.61
N LEU A 41 8.06 1.16 -1.88
CA LEU A 41 9.23 1.42 -2.74
C LEU A 41 9.99 2.68 -2.31
N PHE A 42 9.27 3.77 -1.99
CA PHE A 42 9.87 5.07 -1.65
C PHE A 42 10.09 5.30 -0.16
N GLU A 43 9.47 4.52 0.71
CA GLU A 43 9.68 4.60 2.15
C GLU A 43 11.13 4.25 2.53
N LYS A 44 11.66 4.91 3.57
CA LYS A 44 12.95 4.57 4.20
C LYS A 44 12.88 3.19 4.86
N SER A 45 13.94 2.38 4.76
CA SER A 45 13.96 1.01 5.30
C SER A 45 13.69 0.91 6.80
N GLU A 46 13.98 1.98 7.55
CA GLU A 46 13.78 2.06 9.00
C GLU A 46 12.32 2.37 9.38
N GLU A 47 11.51 2.88 8.45
CA GLU A 47 10.11 3.20 8.70
C GLU A 47 9.22 1.99 8.41
N ASN A 48 8.15 1.83 9.20
CA ASN A 48 7.19 0.73 9.09
C ASN A 48 5.81 1.18 8.54
N PHE A 49 5.71 2.41 8.07
CA PHE A 49 4.50 2.99 7.51
C PHE A 49 4.00 2.26 6.25
N GLY A 50 4.88 1.74 5.41
CA GLY A 50 4.53 0.88 4.25
C GLY A 50 3.83 -0.42 4.65
N LEU A 51 4.22 -1.01 5.78
CA LEU A 51 3.55 -2.20 6.34
C LEU A 51 2.20 -1.84 6.94
N ILE A 52 2.13 -0.75 7.71
CA ILE A 52 0.88 -0.27 8.32
C ILE A 52 -0.13 0.12 7.22
N SER A 53 0.32 0.81 6.18
CA SER A 53 -0.52 1.20 5.05
C SER A 53 -1.02 -0.01 4.27
N ALA A 54 -0.25 -1.09 4.18
CA ALA A 54 -0.71 -2.35 3.60
C ALA A 54 -1.81 -3.03 4.41
N LEU A 55 -1.74 -2.99 5.74
CA LEU A 55 -2.82 -3.48 6.60
C LEU A 55 -4.10 -2.64 6.40
N ILE A 56 -3.98 -1.32 6.41
CA ILE A 56 -5.12 -0.40 6.25
C ILE A 56 -5.74 -0.54 4.85
N GLY A 57 -4.92 -0.48 3.80
CA GLY A 57 -5.39 -0.60 2.43
C GLY A 57 -5.93 -2.00 2.12
N GLY A 58 -5.31 -3.06 2.67
CA GLY A 58 -5.82 -4.42 2.55
C GLY A 58 -7.18 -4.59 3.23
N PHE A 59 -7.37 -3.99 4.41
CA PHE A 59 -8.65 -4.00 5.09
C PHE A 59 -9.75 -3.31 4.27
N PHE A 60 -9.45 -2.16 3.65
CA PHE A 60 -10.40 -1.52 2.75
C PHE A 60 -10.69 -2.35 1.51
N LEU A 61 -9.68 -2.97 0.90
CA LEU A 61 -9.93 -3.87 -0.22
C LEU A 61 -10.80 -5.06 0.17
N ASP A 62 -10.59 -5.64 1.35
CA ASP A 62 -11.43 -6.74 1.83
C ASP A 62 -12.88 -6.29 2.01
N ILE A 63 -13.14 -5.15 2.67
CA ILE A 63 -14.50 -4.62 2.88
C ILE A 63 -15.23 -4.30 1.57
N PHE A 64 -14.52 -3.72 0.61
CA PHE A 64 -15.09 -3.27 -0.66
C PHE A 64 -15.01 -4.35 -1.76
N SER A 65 -14.64 -5.58 -1.42
CA SER A 65 -14.59 -6.71 -2.34
C SER A 65 -15.54 -7.84 -1.92
N GLU A 66 -15.80 -8.77 -2.82
CA GLU A 66 -16.57 -9.99 -2.53
C GLU A 66 -15.73 -11.10 -1.87
N ARG A 67 -14.46 -10.82 -1.49
CA ARG A 67 -13.56 -11.81 -0.90
C ARG A 67 -13.69 -11.87 0.62
N ALA A 68 -13.18 -12.95 1.20
CA ALA A 68 -13.12 -13.11 2.65
C ALA A 68 -12.21 -12.05 3.29
N ILE A 69 -12.65 -11.53 4.44
CA ILE A 69 -11.86 -10.59 5.26
C ILE A 69 -10.53 -11.25 5.63
N GLY A 70 -9.43 -10.56 5.35
CA GLY A 70 -8.07 -11.02 5.57
C GLY A 70 -7.32 -11.41 4.29
N PHE A 71 -8.01 -11.62 3.16
CA PHE A 71 -7.38 -12.04 1.91
C PHE A 71 -6.42 -10.97 1.38
N TYR A 72 -6.91 -9.75 1.16
CA TYR A 72 -6.09 -8.66 0.66
C TYR A 72 -5.12 -8.12 1.71
N ILE A 73 -5.50 -8.16 3.00
CA ILE A 73 -4.57 -7.85 4.10
C ILE A 73 -3.32 -8.74 4.01
N LEU A 74 -3.50 -10.06 3.91
CA LEU A 74 -2.39 -11.00 3.87
C LEU A 74 -1.51 -10.79 2.64
N ILE A 75 -2.12 -10.66 1.46
CA ILE A 75 -1.39 -10.49 0.19
C ILE A 75 -0.61 -9.19 0.18
N LEU A 76 -1.21 -8.07 0.58
CA LEU A 76 -0.55 -6.77 0.57
C LEU A 76 0.53 -6.66 1.65
N PHE A 77 0.33 -7.32 2.79
CA PHE A 77 1.35 -7.42 3.83
C PHE A 77 2.57 -8.20 3.34
N LEU A 78 2.37 -9.37 2.72
CA LEU A 78 3.45 -10.16 2.12
C LEU A 78 4.14 -9.39 0.99
N LEU A 79 3.39 -8.67 0.15
CA LEU A 79 3.95 -7.81 -0.90
C LEU A 79 4.84 -6.72 -0.30
N SER A 80 4.38 -6.06 0.77
CA SER A 80 5.15 -5.02 1.46
C SER A 80 6.44 -5.56 2.07
N LEU A 81 6.38 -6.75 2.68
CA LEU A 81 7.59 -7.45 3.15
C LEU A 81 8.53 -7.79 2.00
N PHE A 82 8.01 -8.33 0.90
CA PHE A 82 8.80 -8.66 -0.29
C PHE A 82 9.52 -7.42 -0.85
N ILE A 83 8.83 -6.29 -0.99
CA ILE A 83 9.42 -5.04 -1.47
C ILE A 83 10.53 -4.56 -0.54
N LYS A 84 10.27 -4.54 0.77
CA LYS A 84 11.23 -4.05 1.77
C LYS A 84 12.48 -4.93 1.90
N LEU A 85 12.31 -6.24 1.92
CA LEU A 85 13.40 -7.18 2.21
C LEU A 85 14.20 -7.53 0.97
N ILE A 86 13.52 -7.80 -0.14
CA ILE A 86 14.14 -8.33 -1.36
C ILE A 86 14.41 -7.17 -2.29
N LEU A 87 13.35 -6.50 -2.74
CA LEU A 87 13.47 -5.52 -3.82
C LEU A 87 14.44 -4.39 -3.47
N ARG A 88 14.39 -3.88 -2.24
CA ARG A 88 15.29 -2.81 -1.78
C ARG A 88 16.75 -3.24 -1.59
N ARG A 89 17.01 -4.53 -1.33
CA ARG A 89 18.38 -5.05 -1.19
C ARG A 89 19.06 -5.23 -2.54
N TYR A 90 18.29 -5.65 -3.56
CA TYR A 90 18.82 -5.92 -4.90
C TYR A 90 18.76 -4.69 -5.81
N ILE A 91 17.71 -3.89 -5.71
CA ILE A 91 17.59 -2.62 -6.42
C ILE A 91 18.23 -1.55 -5.53
N ARG A 92 19.56 -1.39 -5.64
CA ARG A 92 20.24 -0.18 -5.18
C ARG A 92 19.74 0.98 -6.05
N ILE A 93 18.60 1.57 -5.69
CA ILE A 93 18.17 2.80 -6.36
C ILE A 93 19.00 3.94 -5.77
N PRO A 94 19.87 4.61 -6.55
CA PRO A 94 20.70 5.71 -6.07
C PRO A 94 19.87 7.00 -5.91
N ILE A 95 18.73 6.92 -5.22
CA ILE A 95 17.83 8.07 -5.03
C ILE A 95 18.24 8.91 -3.81
N PHE A 96 18.97 8.33 -2.85
CA PHE A 96 19.43 9.03 -1.65
C PHE A 96 20.95 9.17 -1.65
N ASN A 97 21.46 10.01 -2.56
CA ASN A 97 22.76 10.65 -2.40
C ASN A 97 22.58 12.18 -2.49
N ILE A 98 21.55 12.71 -1.82
CA ILE A 98 21.41 14.14 -1.58
C ILE A 98 21.95 14.38 -0.18
N SER A 99 23.11 15.02 -0.17
CA SER A 99 23.88 15.65 0.92
C SER A 99 23.39 15.44 2.35
N LYS A 100 24.35 15.02 3.18
CA LYS A 100 24.42 15.29 4.62
C LYS A 100 23.92 16.69 4.98
#